data_AF-X1NBK4-F1
#
_entry.id   AF-X1NBK4-F1
#
_cell.length_a   1.000
_cell.length_b   1.000
_cell.length_c   1.000
_cell.angle_alpha   90.00
_cell.angle_beta   90.00
_cell.angle_gamma   90.00
#
_symmetry.space_group_name_H-M   'P 1'
#
loop_
_entity.id
_entity.type
_entity.pdbx_description
1 polymer ?
#
loop_
_entity_poly.entity_id
_entity_poly.type
_entity_poly.pdbx_seq_one_letter_code
_entity_poly.pdbx_strand_id
1 'polypeptide(L)'
;RYDPTQLAYVLVSYDPVKASEVTFELAASKESPLVNPAFILKNWGKAEALLKINGREIKRGLLPRLASRDAEASKDFRFGHHHTLEGCDLVVWIKTESTEPTQITLTPLLRFAKPPASFCEKRGGKQNSGVADYHL
;
A
#
# COMPACT_ATOMS: atom_id res chain seq x y z
N ARG A 1 -12.22 -9.98 4.93
CA ARG A 1 -12.62 -11.31 5.48
C ARG A 1 -11.43 -11.92 6.21
N TYR A 2 -11.62 -12.53 7.38
CA TYR A 2 -10.56 -13.30 8.03
C TYR A 2 -10.39 -14.67 7.37
N ASP A 3 -9.16 -15.07 7.06
CA ASP A 3 -8.79 -16.38 6.55
C ASP A 3 -7.94 -17.12 7.60
N PRO A 4 -8.51 -18.12 8.30
CA PRO A 4 -7.78 -18.89 9.31
C PRO A 4 -6.58 -19.66 8.76
N THR A 5 -6.60 -20.04 7.47
CA THR A 5 -5.49 -20.79 6.85
C THR A 5 -4.24 -19.93 6.69
N GLN A 6 -4.43 -18.62 6.62
CA GLN A 6 -3.36 -17.63 6.50
C GLN A 6 -3.15 -16.83 7.80
N LEU A 7 -4.01 -17.05 8.80
CA LEU A 7 -4.10 -16.26 10.03
C LEU A 7 -4.13 -14.74 9.76
N ALA A 8 -4.78 -14.35 8.66
CA ALA A 8 -4.73 -12.99 8.14
C ALA A 8 -6.09 -12.48 7.67
N TYR A 9 -6.27 -11.16 7.73
CA TYR A 9 -7.41 -10.48 7.16
C TYR A 9 -7.14 -10.17 5.68
N VAL A 10 -7.93 -10.76 4.80
CA VAL A 10 -7.88 -10.50 3.37
C VAL A 10 -8.81 -9.34 3.03
N LEU A 11 -8.23 -8.29 2.46
CA LEU A 11 -8.88 -7.12 1.88
C LEU A 11 -8.62 -7.16 0.37
N VAL A 12 -9.63 -6.83 -0.44
CA VAL A 12 -9.51 -6.87 -1.89
C VAL A 12 -9.75 -5.46 -2.44
N SER A 13 -8.77 -4.91 -3.15
CA SER A 13 -9.03 -3.74 -3.99
C SER A 13 -9.75 -4.19 -5.26
N TYR A 14 -10.88 -3.55 -5.54
CA TYR A 14 -11.64 -3.76 -6.78
C TYR A 14 -11.08 -2.94 -7.95
N ASP A 15 -10.23 -1.95 -7.68
CA ASP A 15 -9.48 -1.20 -8.69
C ASP A 15 -8.00 -1.62 -8.63
N PRO A 16 -7.51 -2.44 -9.58
CA PRO A 16 -6.12 -2.88 -9.61
C PRO A 16 -5.17 -1.81 -10.19
N VAL A 17 -5.70 -0.76 -10.81
CA VAL A 17 -4.91 0.27 -11.49
C VAL A 17 -4.49 1.36 -10.51
N LYS A 18 -5.31 1.62 -9.49
CA LYS A 18 -5.05 2.69 -8.53
C LYS A 18 -5.01 2.17 -7.09
N ALA A 19 -3.82 2.15 -6.52
CA ALA A 19 -3.66 1.99 -5.08
C ALA A 19 -4.34 3.19 -4.39
N SER A 20 -5.37 2.93 -3.58
CA SER A 20 -6.07 3.93 -2.78
C SER A 20 -5.77 3.76 -1.30
N GLU A 21 -5.97 4.83 -0.53
CA GLU A 21 -5.98 4.72 0.92
C GLU A 21 -7.09 3.75 1.37
N VAL A 22 -6.75 2.91 2.34
CA VAL A 22 -7.67 1.93 2.92
C VAL A 22 -7.72 2.17 4.43
N THR A 23 -8.91 2.50 4.93
CA THR A 23 -9.17 2.70 6.37
C THR A 23 -10.22 1.70 6.83
N PHE A 24 -9.94 1.01 7.92
CA PHE A 24 -10.87 0.06 8.54
C PHE A 24 -10.68 0.01 10.05
N GLU A 25 -11.71 -0.48 10.73
CA GLU A 25 -11.71 -0.66 12.18
C GLU A 25 -11.65 -2.14 12.53
N LEU A 26 -10.81 -2.49 13.51
CA LEU A 26 -10.79 -3.80 14.12
C LEU A 26 -11.42 -3.71 15.50
N ALA A 27 -12.55 -4.39 15.66
CA ALA A 27 -13.28 -4.49 16.92
C ALA A 27 -12.55 -5.43 17.89
N ALA A 28 -11.50 -4.92 18.54
CA ALA A 28 -10.82 -5.62 19.63
C ALA A 28 -11.62 -5.45 20.93
N SER A 29 -11.57 -6.47 21.77
CA SER A 29 -12.19 -6.48 23.11
C SER A 29 -11.30 -7.24 24.09
N LYS A 30 -11.68 -7.30 25.38
CA LYS A 30 -10.97 -8.13 26.37
C LYS A 30 -11.12 -9.61 26.08
N GLU A 31 -12.27 -10.00 25.53
CA GLU A 31 -12.61 -11.38 25.15
C GLU A 31 -11.96 -11.78 23.82
N SER A 32 -11.64 -10.81 22.97
CA SER A 32 -11.01 -11.01 21.66
C SER A 32 -9.98 -9.90 21.41
N PRO A 33 -8.79 -10.00 22.03
CA PRO A 33 -7.76 -8.99 21.87
C PRO A 33 -7.17 -9.01 20.47
N LEU A 34 -6.79 -7.84 19.98
CA LEU A 34 -6.06 -7.69 18.73
C LEU A 34 -4.58 -7.91 19.01
N VAL A 35 -4.07 -9.10 18.68
CA VAL A 35 -2.67 -9.48 18.91
C VAL A 35 -1.98 -9.78 17.58
N ASN A 36 -0.93 -9.02 17.29
CA ASN A 36 -0.04 -9.19 16.13
C ASN A 36 -0.76 -9.44 14.79
N PRO A 37 -1.76 -8.61 14.41
CA PRO A 37 -2.58 -8.89 13.25
C PRO A 37 -1.80 -8.83 11.93
N ALA A 38 -2.20 -9.72 11.02
CA ALA A 38 -1.72 -9.76 9.64
C ALA A 38 -2.84 -9.43 8.66
N PHE A 39 -2.51 -8.72 7.58
CA PHE A 39 -3.42 -8.33 6.52
C PHE A 39 -2.83 -8.68 5.16
N ILE A 40 -3.70 -9.06 4.24
CA ILE A 40 -3.36 -9.28 2.84
C ILE A 40 -4.26 -8.37 2.03
N LEU A 41 -3.67 -7.35 1.41
CA LEU A 41 -4.36 -6.42 0.53
C LEU A 41 -4.11 -6.87 -0.90
N LYS A 42 -5.11 -7.50 -1.50
CA LYS A 42 -5.05 -7.96 -2.89
C LYS A 42 -5.11 -6.78 -3.85
N ASN A 43 -4.35 -6.88 -4.94
CA ASN A 43 -4.27 -5.84 -5.97
C ASN A 43 -3.83 -4.47 -5.43
N TRP A 44 -2.92 -4.46 -4.44
CA TRP A 44 -2.36 -3.22 -3.89
C TRP A 44 -1.42 -2.51 -4.87
N GLY A 45 -0.73 -3.27 -5.71
CA GLY A 45 0.31 -2.76 -6.62
C GLY A 45 1.69 -2.71 -5.96
N LYS A 46 2.61 -1.96 -6.59
CA LYS A 46 4.03 -1.91 -6.21
C LYS A 46 4.38 -0.76 -5.26
N ALA A 47 3.39 0.03 -4.85
CA ALA A 47 3.59 1.15 -3.93
C ALA A 47 4.01 0.64 -2.56
N GLU A 48 4.87 1.39 -1.87
CA GLU A 48 5.11 1.18 -0.44
C GLU A 48 3.86 1.58 0.35
N ALA A 49 3.74 1.09 1.58
CA ALA A 49 2.61 1.41 2.44
C ALA A 49 3.06 2.20 3.67
N LEU A 50 2.29 3.24 3.99
CA LEU A 50 2.36 3.99 5.24
C LEU A 50 1.21 3.52 6.14
N LEU A 51 1.53 3.17 7.38
CA LEU A 51 0.57 2.71 8.37
C LEU A 51 0.26 3.83 9.37
N LYS A 52 -1.03 4.04 9.65
CA LYS A 52 -1.50 4.79 10.80
C LYS A 52 -2.39 3.91 11.67
N ILE A 53 -2.18 3.97 12.99
CA ILE A 53 -3.01 3.31 13.99
C ILE A 53 -3.62 4.39 14.87
N ASN A 54 -4.94 4.48 14.95
CA ASN A 54 -5.67 5.51 15.70
C ASN A 54 -5.17 6.93 15.38
N GLY A 55 -4.92 7.20 14.09
CA GLY A 55 -4.38 8.47 13.60
C GLY A 55 -2.88 8.69 13.82
N ARG A 56 -2.19 7.83 14.58
CA ARG A 56 -0.73 7.92 14.80
C ARG A 56 0.02 7.17 13.71
N GLU A 57 0.90 7.87 13.00
CA GLU A 57 1.75 7.27 11.98
C GLU A 57 2.83 6.37 12.59
N ILE A 58 2.87 5.12 12.15
CA ILE A 58 3.88 4.14 12.55
C ILE A 58 4.95 4.11 11.47
N LYS A 59 6.10 4.71 11.76
CA LYS A 59 7.23 4.71 10.83
C LYS A 59 7.82 3.31 10.72
N ARG A 60 7.99 2.84 9.49
CA ARG A 60 8.82 1.67 9.22
C ARG A 60 10.25 1.99 9.63
N GLY A 61 10.80 1.22 10.56
CA GLY A 61 12.20 1.34 10.87
C GLY A 61 13.08 0.88 9.73
N LEU A 62 14.00 1.74 9.32
CA LEU A 62 15.14 1.34 8.49
C LEU A 62 16.09 0.46 9.31
N LEU A 63 16.85 -0.38 8.59
CA LEU A 63 17.72 -1.45 9.06
C LEU A 63 18.26 -1.28 10.50
N PRO A 64 18.13 -2.30 11.37
CA PRO A 64 18.57 -2.25 12.77
C PRO A 64 20.08 -2.04 12.97
N ARG A 65 20.87 -2.06 11.89
CA ARG A 65 22.31 -1.78 11.92
C ARG A 65 22.67 -0.30 11.93
N LEU A 66 21.77 0.59 11.49
CA LEU A 66 22.00 2.05 11.51
C LEU A 66 21.12 2.80 12.52
N ALA A 67 20.09 2.15 13.05
CA ALA A 67 19.23 2.76 14.04
C ALA A 67 19.90 2.65 15.41
N SER A 68 20.04 3.76 16.13
CA SER A 68 20.56 3.78 17.50
C SER A 68 19.77 2.81 18.38
N ARG A 69 20.36 2.38 19.50
CA ARG A 69 19.77 1.43 20.46
C ARG A 69 18.38 1.86 20.97
N ASP A 70 18.00 3.11 20.71
CA ASP A 70 16.76 3.78 21.11
C ASP A 70 15.65 3.71 20.04
N ALA A 71 15.93 3.19 18.84
CA ALA A 71 14.97 3.03 17.75
C ALA A 71 14.07 1.79 17.92
N GLU A 72 13.55 1.55 19.11
CA GLU A 72 12.70 0.40 19.47
C GLU A 72 11.43 0.32 18.60
N ALA A 73 10.91 1.47 18.12
CA ALA A 73 9.72 1.57 17.26
C ALA A 73 9.90 0.97 15.85
N SER A 74 11.14 0.66 15.45
CA SER A 74 11.48 0.14 14.11
C SER A 74 10.93 -1.27 13.82
N LYS A 75 10.56 -2.02 14.86
CA LYS A 75 10.19 -3.45 14.77
C LYS A 75 8.69 -3.69 14.66
N ASP A 76 7.88 -2.64 14.79
CA ASP A 76 6.44 -2.79 15.04
C ASP A 76 5.58 -2.85 13.77
N PHE A 77 6.17 -2.58 12.61
CA PHE A 77 5.49 -2.63 11.32
C PHE A 77 6.35 -3.27 10.26
N ARG A 78 5.82 -4.32 9.61
CA ARG A 78 6.47 -5.03 8.51
C ARG A 78 5.48 -5.16 7.36
N PHE A 79 5.98 -5.01 6.13
CA PHE A 79 5.20 -5.35 4.94
C PHE A 79 6.09 -5.95 3.86
N GLY A 80 5.48 -6.70 2.96
CA GLY A 80 6.10 -7.29 1.79
C GLY A 80 5.14 -7.35 0.61
N HIS A 81 5.70 -7.41 -0.58
CA HIS A 81 4.94 -7.53 -1.83
C HIS A 81 4.93 -8.97 -2.31
N HIS A 82 3.75 -9.54 -2.50
CA HIS A 82 3.56 -10.85 -3.10
C HIS A 82 3.15 -10.67 -4.57
N HIS A 83 4.01 -11.10 -5.48
CA HIS A 83 3.78 -10.97 -6.92
C HIS A 83 2.93 -12.14 -7.41
N THR A 84 1.79 -11.84 -8.02
CA THR A 84 0.91 -12.83 -8.67
C THR A 84 0.94 -12.61 -10.18
N LEU A 85 0.32 -13.52 -10.94
CA LEU A 85 0.20 -13.36 -12.40
C LEU A 85 -0.69 -12.16 -12.78
N GLU A 86 -1.64 -11.82 -11.90
CA GLU A 86 -2.68 -10.81 -12.14
C GLU A 86 -2.34 -9.45 -11.53
N GLY A 87 -1.36 -9.38 -10.61
CA GLY A 87 -1.03 -8.15 -9.92
C GLY A 87 0.03 -8.30 -8.83
N CYS A 88 -0.01 -7.38 -7.87
CA CYS A 88 0.89 -7.35 -6.74
C CYS A 88 0.07 -7.14 -5.47
N ASP A 89 0.13 -8.10 -4.56
CA ASP A 89 -0.56 -8.07 -3.28
C ASP A 89 0.39 -7.53 -2.21
N LEU A 90 -0.16 -6.81 -1.23
CA LEU A 90 0.59 -6.34 -0.08
C LEU A 90 0.26 -7.18 1.13
N VAL A 91 1.28 -7.83 1.69
CA VAL A 91 1.18 -8.54 2.97
C VAL A 91 1.71 -7.60 4.05
N VAL A 92 0.88 -7.32 5.06
CA VAL A 92 1.18 -6.42 6.15
C VAL A 92 1.12 -7.18 7.46
N TRP A 93 2.11 -6.97 8.32
CA TRP A 93 2.14 -7.48 9.69
C TRP A 93 2.43 -6.33 10.66
N ILE A 94 1.66 -6.27 11.73
CA ILE A 94 1.75 -5.22 12.74
C ILE A 94 2.01 -5.87 14.09
N LYS A 95 3.06 -5.48 14.79
CA LYS A 95 3.27 -5.84 16.19
C LYS A 95 2.45 -4.89 17.04
N THR A 96 1.28 -5.34 17.47
CA THR A 96 0.42 -4.56 18.35
C THR A 96 -0.40 -5.50 19.23
N GLU A 97 -0.69 -5.05 20.44
CA GLU A 97 -1.58 -5.70 21.37
C GLU A 97 -2.57 -4.65 21.86
N SER A 98 -3.85 -4.85 21.57
CA SER A 98 -4.92 -3.94 22.00
C SER A 98 -6.14 -4.73 22.44
N THR A 99 -6.77 -4.28 23.52
CA THR A 99 -8.08 -4.77 23.99
C THR A 99 -9.20 -3.79 23.65
N GLU A 100 -8.88 -2.72 22.91
CA GLU A 100 -9.81 -1.67 22.52
C GLU A 100 -9.92 -1.59 20.98
N PRO A 101 -11.09 -1.21 20.45
CA PRO A 101 -11.28 -1.00 19.02
C PRO A 101 -10.20 -0.12 18.42
N THR A 102 -9.59 -0.58 17.34
CA THR A 102 -8.40 0.05 16.76
C THR A 102 -8.65 0.36 15.29
N GLN A 103 -8.51 1.64 14.93
CA GLN A 103 -8.59 2.09 13.55
C GLN A 103 -7.22 1.96 12.88
N ILE A 104 -7.20 1.31 11.72
CA ILE A 104 -6.02 1.11 10.90
C ILE A 104 -6.23 1.80 9.56
N THR A 105 -5.27 2.64 9.18
CA THR A 105 -5.22 3.28 7.86
C THR A 105 -3.93 2.91 7.16
N LEU A 106 -4.04 2.41 5.93
CA LEU A 106 -2.93 2.11 5.04
C LEU A 106 -3.00 3.06 3.84
N THR A 107 -1.98 3.89 3.70
CA THR A 107 -1.88 4.85 2.59
C THR A 107 -0.77 4.41 1.65
N PRO A 108 -1.01 4.30 0.33
CA PRO A 108 0.04 4.00 -0.63
C PRO A 108 0.98 5.20 -0.76
N LEU A 109 2.27 4.96 -0.53
CA LEU A 109 3.33 5.90 -0.87
C LEU A 109 3.60 5.78 -2.36
N LEU A 110 3.03 6.71 -3.12
CA LEU A 110 3.40 6.93 -4.50
C LEU A 110 4.85 7.40 -4.53
N ARG A 111 5.79 6.46 -4.59
CA ARG A 111 7.04 6.75 -5.26
C ARG A 111 6.66 7.05 -6.70
N PHE A 112 7.09 8.18 -7.24
CA PHE A 112 7.01 8.44 -8.67
C PHE A 112 7.78 7.33 -9.39
N ALA A 113 7.13 6.20 -9.63
CA ALA A 113 7.59 5.21 -10.56
C ALA A 113 7.52 5.91 -11.90
N LYS A 114 8.70 6.16 -12.48
CA LYS A 114 8.84 6.58 -13.86
C LYS A 114 7.79 5.80 -14.67
N PRO A 115 6.91 6.48 -15.44
CA PRO A 115 5.86 5.80 -16.18
C PRO A 115 6.49 4.66 -16.98
N PRO A 116 5.82 3.49 -17.09
CA PRO A 116 6.38 2.36 -17.81
C PRO A 116 6.77 2.84 -19.20
N ALA A 117 8.06 2.67 -19.54
CA ALA A 117 8.59 2.99 -20.84
C ALA A 117 8.12 1.94 -21.85
N SER A 118 6.83 1.97 -22.17
CA SER A 118 6.22 1.19 -23.25
C SER A 118 4.75 1.61 -23.43
N PHE A 119 4.56 2.85 -23.84
CA PHE A 119 3.51 3.15 -24.81
C PHE A 119 4.20 3.68 -26.06
N CYS A 120 4.71 2.76 -26.86
CA CYS A 120 5.22 3.03 -28.19
C CYS A 120 4.03 2.97 -29.15
N GLU A 121 3.24 4.05 -29.21
CA GLU A 121 2.29 4.21 -30.31
C GLU A 121 3.07 4.64 -31.55
N LYS A 122 3.59 3.65 -32.29
CA LYS A 122 4.15 3.88 -33.62
C LYS A 122 3.01 4.02 -34.64
N ARG A 123 2.82 5.27 -35.05
CA ARG A 123 2.62 5.77 -36.42
C ARG A 123 1.45 5.22 -37.27
N GLY A 124 0.60 6.16 -37.67
CA GLY A 124 0.09 6.32 -39.03
C GLY A 124 -0.75 7.60 -39.10
N GLY A 125 -0.57 8.57 -40.00
CA GLY A 125 0.31 8.76 -41.14
C GLY A 125 0.24 10.22 -41.63
N LYS A 126 1.14 10.56 -42.56
CA LYS A 126 1.18 11.65 -43.56
C LYS A 126 -0.16 12.39 -43.85
N GLN A 127 -0.26 13.65 -44.28
CA GLN A 127 0.66 14.69 -44.79
C GLN A 127 -0.17 15.99 -44.98
N ASN A 128 0.51 17.15 -44.88
CA ASN A 128 0.33 18.39 -45.63
C ASN A 128 -1.04 19.13 -45.66
N SER A 129 -1.03 20.42 -45.29
CA SER A 129 -0.89 21.57 -46.22
C SER A 129 -1.59 22.84 -45.68
N GLY A 130 -0.87 23.97 -45.76
CA GLY A 130 -1.42 25.35 -45.83
C GLY A 130 -2.05 25.91 -44.54
N VAL A 131 -2.03 27.20 -44.22
CA VAL A 131 -1.47 28.43 -44.79
C VAL A 131 -1.34 29.36 -43.56
N ALA A 132 -0.30 30.17 -43.50
CA ALA A 132 -0.15 31.23 -42.51
C ALA A 132 -1.05 32.41 -42.90
N ASP A 133 -1.91 32.88 -41.99
CA ASP A 133 -2.54 34.19 -42.11
C ASP A 133 -2.51 34.91 -40.75
N TYR A 134 -1.73 36.00 -40.71
CA TYR A 134 -1.84 37.07 -39.73
C TYR A 134 -2.60 38.21 -40.41
N HIS A 135 -3.67 38.72 -39.79
CA HIS A 135 -4.26 39.99 -40.18
C HIS A 135 -4.59 40.85 -38.94
N LEU A 136 -3.87 41.99 -38.93
CA LEU A 136 -4.08 43.30 -38.28
C LEU A 136 -3.98 43.40 -36.76
#